data_AF-A0A954RM81-F1
#
_entry.id   AF-A0A954RM81-F1
#
_cell.length_a   1.000
_cell.length_b   1.000
_cell.length_c   1.000
_cell.angle_alpha   90.00
_cell.angle_beta   90.00
_cell.angle_gamma   90.00
#
_symmetry.space_group_name_H-M   'P 1'
#
loop_
_entity.id
_entity.type
_entity.pdbx_description
1 polymer ?
#
loop_
_entity_poly.entity_id
_entity_poly.type
_entity_poly.pdbx_seq_one_letter_code
_entity_poly.pdbx_strand_id
1 'polypeptide(L)'
;MIHRSYMLVAVIVSMVLTADVMARPWSPQTDETTSPTTDSSLDGTASPTPAQPKPNAPTATEIAGWIEDLDADAFATRVRATRLLVRSGADAITPLTEQLPTFGREGVTRGAYILRQIAISSKEEQHRQAAVTALETLATSTLPTASRTAVSVLNDIYELWFKQAQLRLRQSGAIFTTTQILTTKNTRESYPSILFGGQWHGTIEDLALIQRVTNRPHRPTNEQY
;
A
#
# COMPACT_ATOMS: atom_id res chain seq x y z
N MET A 1 -26.13 6.29 13.85
CA MET A 1 -25.63 4.93 14.19
C MET A 1 -25.56 4.12 12.90
N ILE A 2 -24.36 3.96 12.33
CA ILE A 2 -24.14 3.15 11.13
C ILE A 2 -23.81 1.73 11.61
N HIS A 3 -24.74 0.79 11.42
CA HIS A 3 -24.48 -0.64 11.64
C HIS A 3 -23.47 -1.11 10.59
N ARG A 4 -22.22 -1.36 10.99
CA ARG A 4 -21.27 -2.13 10.20
C ARG A 4 -21.69 -3.60 10.26
N SER A 5 -22.49 -4.05 9.30
CA SER A 5 -22.74 -5.46 9.08
C SER A 5 -21.45 -6.10 8.55
N TYR A 6 -20.69 -6.75 9.42
CA TYR A 6 -19.58 -7.61 9.01
C TYR A 6 -20.18 -8.87 8.38
N MET A 7 -20.15 -8.96 7.06
CA MET A 7 -20.43 -10.20 6.35
C MET A 7 -19.24 -11.14 6.63
N LEU A 8 -19.48 -12.21 7.38
CA LEU A 8 -18.48 -13.21 7.71
C LEU A 8 -18.10 -13.94 6.41
N VAL A 9 -16.97 -13.56 5.80
CA VAL A 9 -16.42 -14.30 4.65
C VAL A 9 -15.80 -15.58 5.20
N ALA A 10 -16.52 -16.69 5.07
CA ALA A 10 -15.99 -18.01 5.38
C ALA A 10 -14.89 -18.35 4.33
N VAL A 11 -13.62 -18.19 4.73
CA VAL A 11 -12.49 -18.66 3.92
C VAL A 11 -12.35 -20.16 4.17
N ILE A 12 -12.85 -20.97 3.24
CA ILE A 12 -12.55 -22.40 3.24
C ILE A 12 -11.13 -22.55 2.66
N VAL A 13 -10.13 -22.61 3.55
CA VAL A 13 -8.77 -23.03 3.18
C VAL A 13 -8.79 -24.56 3.06
N SER A 14 -9.17 -25.05 1.88
CA SER A 14 -9.06 -26.48 1.57
C SER A 14 -7.61 -26.79 1.19
N MET A 15 -6.86 -27.38 2.12
CA MET A 15 -5.55 -27.96 1.83
C MET A 15 -5.76 -29.34 1.20
N VAL A 16 -5.86 -29.39 -0.13
CA VAL A 16 -5.94 -30.66 -0.86
C VAL A 16 -4.53 -31.19 -1.05
N LEU A 17 -4.12 -32.13 -0.19
CA LEU A 17 -2.93 -32.96 -0.42
C LEU A 17 -3.20 -33.85 -1.63
N THR A 18 -2.78 -33.42 -2.82
CA THR A 18 -2.68 -34.31 -3.97
C THR A 18 -1.30 -34.93 -3.95
N ALA A 19 -1.26 -36.21 -3.58
CA ALA A 19 -0.09 -37.04 -3.83
C ALA A 19 -0.01 -37.30 -5.35
N ASP A 20 1.22 -37.21 -5.85
CA ASP A 20 1.70 -37.80 -7.10
C ASP A 20 1.45 -37.03 -8.41
N VAL A 21 2.45 -36.22 -8.79
CA VAL A 21 2.79 -35.93 -10.19
C VAL A 21 4.31 -35.89 -10.32
N MET A 22 4.86 -37.02 -10.76
CA MET A 22 6.00 -37.21 -11.67
C MET A 22 7.08 -36.11 -11.69
N ALA A 23 8.17 -36.41 -11.02
CA ALA A 23 9.46 -35.73 -11.10
C ALA A 23 9.97 -35.64 -12.54
N ARG A 24 10.28 -34.41 -13.01
CA ARG A 24 11.18 -34.20 -14.15
C ARG A 24 12.57 -33.87 -13.59
N PRO A 25 13.63 -34.63 -13.93
CA PRO A 25 14.98 -34.26 -13.54
C PRO A 25 15.42 -33.00 -14.28
N TRP A 26 15.76 -31.98 -13.50
CA TRP A 26 16.48 -30.79 -13.93
C TRP A 26 17.88 -31.18 -14.41
N SER A 27 18.25 -30.77 -15.63
CA SER A 27 19.61 -30.94 -16.17
C SER A 27 20.43 -29.68 -15.89
N PRO A 28 21.60 -29.77 -15.24
CA PRO A 28 22.50 -28.64 -15.09
C PRO A 28 23.22 -28.36 -16.42
N GLN A 29 23.12 -27.12 -16.89
CA GLN A 29 23.91 -26.63 -18.01
C GLN A 29 25.22 -26.09 -17.44
N THR A 30 26.34 -26.68 -17.89
CA THR A 30 27.70 -26.31 -17.51
C THR A 30 28.09 -24.99 -18.14
N ASP A 31 28.57 -24.06 -17.31
CA ASP A 31 29.24 -22.83 -17.71
C ASP A 31 30.54 -23.12 -18.46
N GLU A 32 30.64 -22.67 -19.71
CA GLU A 32 31.91 -22.53 -20.40
C GLU A 32 32.59 -21.22 -20.02
N THR A 33 33.78 -21.40 -19.46
CA THR A 33 34.78 -20.41 -19.11
C THR A 33 35.32 -19.73 -20.36
N THR A 34 35.25 -18.40 -20.45
CA THR A 34 36.31 -17.59 -21.10
C THR A 34 36.50 -16.26 -20.38
N SER A 35 37.58 -16.18 -19.61
CA SER A 35 38.23 -14.90 -19.28
C SER A 35 39.00 -14.39 -20.50
N PRO A 36 39.10 -13.07 -20.66
CA PRO A 36 40.40 -12.51 -20.97
C PRO A 36 40.85 -11.50 -19.90
N THR A 37 42.14 -11.59 -19.61
CA THR A 37 42.95 -10.76 -18.70
C THR A 37 43.47 -9.52 -19.44
N THR A 38 43.91 -8.51 -18.65
CA THR A 38 44.83 -7.39 -18.98
C THR A 38 44.12 -6.11 -19.44
N ASP A 39 44.47 -4.88 -19.06
CA ASP A 39 45.23 -4.19 -18.00
C ASP A 39 45.04 -2.71 -18.38
N SER A 40 44.68 -1.82 -17.45
CA SER A 40 44.88 -0.36 -17.62
C SER A 40 44.69 0.34 -16.30
N SER A 41 45.83 0.46 -15.62
CA SER A 41 46.15 1.50 -14.66
C SER A 41 45.82 2.89 -15.21
N LEU A 42 44.93 3.62 -14.54
CA LEU A 42 44.99 5.08 -14.45
C LEU A 42 44.78 5.46 -13.00
N ASP A 43 45.91 5.83 -12.37
CA ASP A 43 45.96 6.61 -11.15
C ASP A 43 45.16 7.89 -11.35
N GLY A 44 43.96 7.91 -10.75
CA GLY A 44 43.17 9.10 -10.56
C GLY A 44 42.98 9.28 -9.07
N THR A 45 43.83 10.10 -8.45
CA THR A 45 43.72 10.55 -7.06
C THR A 45 42.40 11.31 -6.91
N ALA A 46 41.31 10.58 -6.65
CA ALA A 46 40.04 11.17 -6.30
C ALA A 46 40.17 11.75 -4.89
N SER A 47 40.41 13.06 -4.83
CA SER A 47 40.20 13.86 -3.63
C SER A 47 38.87 13.46 -2.99
N PRO A 48 38.83 13.17 -1.67
CA PRO A 48 37.56 12.90 -1.00
C PRO A 48 36.69 14.16 -1.09
N THR A 49 35.68 14.11 -1.96
CA THR A 49 34.58 15.08 -1.96
C THR A 49 34.10 15.24 -0.52
N PRO A 50 34.07 16.46 0.05
CA PRO A 50 33.55 16.67 1.39
C PRO A 50 32.16 16.06 1.46
N ALA A 51 31.96 15.13 2.41
CA ALA A 51 30.66 14.54 2.65
C ALA A 51 29.64 15.67 2.82
N GLN A 52 28.70 15.81 1.88
CA GLN A 52 27.63 16.77 2.00
C GLN A 52 26.92 16.53 3.35
N PRO A 53 26.68 17.58 4.14
CA PRO A 53 25.93 17.44 5.39
C PRO A 53 24.62 16.70 5.09
N LYS A 54 24.35 15.61 5.82
CA LYS A 54 23.03 14.98 5.78
C LYS A 54 22.00 16.08 6.04
N PRO A 55 20.95 16.21 5.21
CA PRO A 55 19.89 17.16 5.49
C PRO A 55 19.38 16.89 6.89
N ASN A 56 19.43 17.90 7.76
CA ASN A 56 18.86 17.80 9.09
C ASN A 56 17.38 17.46 8.95
N ALA A 57 16.89 16.57 9.81
CA ALA A 57 15.46 16.29 9.89
C ALA A 57 14.71 17.62 10.13
N PRO A 58 13.53 17.81 9.50
CA PRO A 58 12.76 19.03 9.66
C PRO A 58 12.34 19.21 11.13
N THR A 59 12.37 20.44 11.60
CA THR A 59 11.92 20.80 12.94
C THR A 59 10.38 20.82 13.02
N ALA A 60 9.83 20.66 14.22
CA ALA A 60 8.38 20.76 14.43
C ALA A 60 7.80 22.11 13.97
N THR A 61 8.54 23.20 14.15
CA THR A 61 8.14 24.54 13.69
C THR A 61 8.08 24.63 12.16
N GLU A 62 9.02 24.02 11.46
CA GLU A 62 8.98 23.97 9.99
C GLU A 62 7.78 23.17 9.49
N ILE A 63 7.49 22.03 10.12
CA ILE A 63 6.33 21.19 9.78
C ILE A 63 5.03 21.98 9.99
N ALA A 64 4.88 22.67 11.12
CA ALA A 64 3.71 23.49 11.41
C ALA A 64 3.50 24.59 10.35
N GLY A 65 4.57 25.31 9.98
CA GLY A 65 4.49 26.33 8.93
C GLY A 65 4.10 25.74 7.56
N TRP A 66 4.61 24.55 7.21
CA TRP A 66 4.19 23.89 5.97
C TRP A 66 2.75 23.41 6.00
N ILE A 67 2.22 23.04 7.18
CA ILE A 67 0.81 22.65 7.30
C ILE A 67 -0.07 23.88 7.08
N GLU A 68 0.24 25.03 7.69
CA GLU A 68 -0.45 26.30 7.43
C GLU A 68 -0.44 26.69 5.95
N ASP A 69 0.72 26.51 5.29
CA ASP A 69 0.92 26.79 3.87
C ASP A 69 0.06 25.92 2.92
N LEU A 70 -0.62 24.87 3.41
CA LEU A 70 -1.48 24.01 2.58
C LEU A 70 -2.74 24.72 2.06
N ASP A 71 -3.22 25.73 2.78
CA ASP A 71 -4.40 26.52 2.42
C ASP A 71 -4.04 27.97 2.04
N ALA A 72 -2.75 28.27 1.85
CA ALA A 72 -2.28 29.59 1.41
C ALA A 72 -2.85 29.97 0.04
N ASP A 73 -3.07 31.27 -0.25
CA ASP A 73 -3.64 31.73 -1.53
C ASP A 73 -2.76 31.43 -2.75
N ALA A 74 -1.44 31.46 -2.57
CA ALA A 74 -0.48 31.24 -3.64
C ALA A 74 -0.30 29.74 -3.94
N PHE A 75 -0.59 29.34 -5.18
CA PHE A 75 -0.46 27.94 -5.63
C PHE A 75 0.96 27.37 -5.43
N ALA A 76 2.00 28.17 -5.71
CA ALA A 76 3.38 27.77 -5.53
C ALA A 76 3.72 27.41 -4.07
N THR A 77 3.16 28.16 -3.12
CA THR A 77 3.29 27.90 -1.68
C THR A 77 2.66 26.57 -1.31
N ARG A 78 1.41 26.33 -1.72
CA ARG A 78 0.70 25.05 -1.46
C ARG A 78 1.44 23.85 -2.03
N VAL A 79 1.95 23.94 -3.25
CA VAL A 79 2.71 22.85 -3.90
C VAL A 79 4.02 22.58 -3.17
N ARG A 80 4.76 23.63 -2.79
CA ARG A 80 5.99 23.50 -2.02
C ARG A 80 5.73 22.81 -0.69
N ALA A 81 4.75 23.28 0.07
CA ALA A 81 4.33 22.72 1.34
C ALA A 81 3.93 21.24 1.23
N THR A 82 3.08 20.91 0.25
CA THR A 82 2.65 19.52 -0.01
C THR A 82 3.86 18.61 -0.21
N ARG A 83 4.82 19.03 -1.05
CA ARG A 83 6.03 18.24 -1.32
C ARG A 83 6.91 18.08 -0.07
N LEU A 84 7.04 19.13 0.73
CA LEU A 84 7.86 19.09 1.94
C LEU A 84 7.24 18.16 2.99
N LEU A 85 5.92 18.23 3.20
CA LEU A 85 5.21 17.36 4.14
C LEU A 85 5.23 15.88 3.72
N VAL A 86 5.10 15.59 2.42
CA VAL A 86 5.30 14.20 1.93
C VAL A 86 6.71 13.70 2.23
N ARG A 87 7.73 14.57 2.09
CA ARG A 87 9.12 14.21 2.38
C ARG A 87 9.39 14.03 3.87
N SER A 88 8.70 14.78 4.74
CA SER A 88 8.78 14.61 6.20
C SER A 88 8.24 13.25 6.67
N GLY A 89 7.35 12.63 5.90
CA GLY A 89 6.86 11.29 6.20
C GLY A 89 6.12 11.26 7.53
N ALA A 90 6.60 10.41 8.46
CA ALA A 90 5.96 10.14 9.74
C ALA A 90 5.76 11.39 10.60
N ASP A 91 6.73 12.30 10.59
CA ASP A 91 6.73 13.50 11.44
C ASP A 91 5.59 14.47 11.08
N ALA A 92 5.07 14.39 9.85
CA ALA A 92 3.94 15.21 9.42
C ALA A 92 2.57 14.62 9.79
N ILE A 93 2.45 13.32 10.10
CA ILE A 93 1.15 12.63 10.20
C ILE A 93 0.29 13.22 11.32
N THR A 94 0.80 13.21 12.55
CA THR A 94 0.05 13.69 13.73
C THR A 94 -0.35 15.17 13.61
N PRO A 95 0.60 16.13 13.40
CA PRO A 95 0.22 17.54 13.34
C PRO A 95 -0.70 17.85 12.17
N LEU A 96 -0.54 17.18 11.03
CA LEU A 96 -1.45 17.34 9.90
C LEU A 96 -2.86 16.85 10.23
N THR A 97 -2.97 15.69 10.89
CA THR A 97 -4.28 15.10 11.26
C THR A 97 -5.06 15.98 12.22
N GLU A 98 -4.38 16.61 13.17
CA GLU A 98 -4.97 17.54 14.13
C GLU A 98 -5.48 18.82 13.47
N GLN A 99 -4.75 19.34 12.47
CA GLN A 99 -5.08 20.61 11.83
C GLN A 99 -6.08 20.49 10.67
N LEU A 100 -6.14 19.33 10.01
CA LEU A 100 -7.00 19.10 8.84
C LEU A 100 -8.48 19.47 9.04
N PRO A 101 -9.12 19.21 10.20
CA PRO A 101 -10.51 19.61 10.44
C PRO A 101 -10.75 21.12 10.40
N THR A 102 -9.71 21.95 10.52
CA THR A 102 -9.83 23.41 10.51
C THR A 102 -9.68 24.02 9.10
N PHE A 103 -9.19 23.24 8.14
CA PHE A 103 -8.94 23.73 6.79
C PHE A 103 -10.18 23.80 5.90
N GLY A 104 -10.09 24.66 4.88
CA GLY A 104 -11.01 24.64 3.76
C GLY A 104 -10.92 23.35 2.95
N ARG A 105 -11.80 23.23 1.94
CA ARG A 105 -11.85 22.06 1.05
C ARG A 105 -10.50 21.74 0.39
N GLU A 106 -9.75 22.76 0.00
CA GLU A 106 -8.45 22.59 -0.65
C GLU A 106 -7.41 22.03 0.31
N GLY A 107 -7.24 22.63 1.49
CA GLY A 107 -6.35 22.12 2.54
C GLY A 107 -6.67 20.68 2.95
N VAL A 108 -7.96 20.35 3.13
CA VAL A 108 -8.41 18.96 3.39
C VAL A 108 -8.02 18.00 2.27
N THR A 109 -8.23 18.40 1.01
CA THR A 109 -7.90 17.58 -0.16
C THR A 109 -6.39 17.32 -0.25
N ARG A 110 -5.58 18.35 -0.02
CA ARG A 110 -4.11 18.22 -0.03
C ARG A 110 -3.60 17.41 1.15
N GLY A 111 -4.13 17.61 2.35
CA GLY A 111 -3.76 16.83 3.52
C GLY A 111 -4.07 15.34 3.35
N ALA A 112 -5.26 15.02 2.85
CA ALA A 112 -5.62 13.63 2.53
C ALA A 112 -4.68 13.04 1.45
N TYR A 113 -4.30 13.83 0.44
CA TYR A 113 -3.29 13.42 -0.55
C TYR A 113 -1.92 13.15 0.08
N ILE A 114 -1.46 13.98 1.02
CA ILE A 114 -0.18 13.78 1.73
C ILE A 114 -0.22 12.46 2.50
N LEU A 115 -1.27 12.22 3.29
CA LEU A 115 -1.46 10.96 4.01
C LEU A 115 -1.48 9.77 3.06
N ARG A 116 -2.14 9.89 1.89
CA ARG A 116 -2.11 8.86 0.83
C ARG A 116 -0.69 8.56 0.35
N GLN A 117 0.11 9.60 0.08
CA GLN A 117 1.48 9.40 -0.38
C GLN A 117 2.32 8.70 0.69
N ILE A 118 2.18 9.08 1.96
CA ILE A 118 2.89 8.44 3.07
C ILE A 118 2.48 6.96 3.19
N ALA A 119 1.17 6.68 3.11
CA ALA A 119 0.63 5.32 3.18
C ALA A 119 1.17 4.41 2.06
N ILE A 120 1.40 4.95 0.86
CA ILE A 120 1.82 4.16 -0.31
C ILE A 120 3.35 4.07 -0.42
N SER A 121 4.08 5.14 -0.08
CA SER A 121 5.51 5.26 -0.38
C SER A 121 6.45 4.98 0.79
N SER A 122 5.95 5.00 2.04
CA SER A 122 6.80 4.71 3.19
C SER A 122 7.31 3.27 3.14
N LYS A 123 8.59 3.08 3.50
CA LYS A 123 9.20 1.74 3.63
C LYS A 123 8.78 1.04 4.91
N GLU A 124 8.52 1.81 5.96
CA GLU A 124 8.15 1.30 7.29
C GLU A 124 6.64 1.10 7.39
N GLU A 125 6.22 -0.13 7.75
CA GLU A 125 4.81 -0.49 7.88
C GLU A 125 4.10 0.36 8.94
N GLN A 126 4.79 0.69 10.04
CA GLN A 126 4.23 1.54 11.09
C GLN A 126 3.80 2.92 10.56
N HIS A 127 4.60 3.54 9.70
CA HIS A 127 4.24 4.83 9.09
C HIS A 127 3.10 4.71 8.09
N ARG A 128 3.07 3.60 7.31
CA ARG A 128 1.95 3.33 6.41
C ARG A 128 0.64 3.21 7.18
N GLN A 129 0.66 2.44 8.26
CA GLN A 129 -0.50 2.22 9.11
C GLN A 129 -0.93 3.49 9.84
N ALA A 130 0.01 4.30 10.35
CA ALA A 130 -0.30 5.57 10.98
C ALA A 130 -1.02 6.53 10.02
N ALA A 131 -0.60 6.60 8.76
CA ALA A 131 -1.25 7.44 7.75
C ALA A 131 -2.66 6.92 7.39
N VAL A 132 -2.85 5.60 7.32
CA VAL A 132 -4.19 5.00 7.15
C VAL A 132 -5.09 5.29 8.33
N THR A 133 -4.60 5.13 9.56
CA THR A 133 -5.39 5.45 10.76
C THR A 133 -5.78 6.92 10.81
N ALA A 134 -4.89 7.84 10.44
CA ALA A 134 -5.23 9.26 10.29
C ALA A 134 -6.35 9.50 9.28
N LEU A 135 -6.32 8.83 8.13
CA LEU A 135 -7.38 8.88 7.13
C LEU A 135 -8.69 8.25 7.65
N GLU A 136 -8.64 7.17 8.43
CA GLU A 136 -9.81 6.56 9.05
C GLU A 136 -10.45 7.50 10.07
N THR A 137 -9.65 8.19 10.89
CA THR A 137 -10.14 9.26 11.77
C THR A 137 -10.81 10.37 10.97
N LEU A 138 -10.17 10.85 9.90
CA LEU A 138 -10.72 11.88 9.03
C LEU A 138 -12.02 11.43 8.34
N ALA A 139 -12.13 10.15 7.99
CA ALA A 139 -13.33 9.54 7.42
C ALA A 139 -14.53 9.58 8.38
N THR A 140 -14.28 9.66 9.70
CA THR A 140 -15.32 9.82 10.73
C THR A 140 -15.64 11.28 11.07
N SER A 141 -14.99 12.25 10.41
CA SER A 141 -15.22 13.67 10.65
C SER A 141 -16.67 14.09 10.42
N THR A 142 -17.15 15.04 11.23
CA THR A 142 -18.46 15.68 11.04
C THR A 142 -18.51 16.57 9.80
N LEU A 143 -17.35 16.97 9.26
CA LEU A 143 -17.25 17.73 8.03
C LEU A 143 -17.45 16.81 6.81
N PRO A 144 -18.55 16.94 6.04
CA PRO A 144 -18.87 15.97 4.99
C PRO A 144 -17.80 15.88 3.89
N THR A 145 -17.17 17.01 3.57
CA THR A 145 -16.09 17.07 2.57
C THR A 145 -14.88 16.26 3.03
N ALA A 146 -14.44 16.43 4.28
CA ALA A 146 -13.31 15.70 4.83
C ALA A 146 -13.59 14.19 4.91
N SER A 147 -14.76 13.82 5.43
CA SER A 147 -15.19 12.43 5.51
C SER A 147 -15.19 11.75 4.13
N ARG A 148 -15.85 12.36 3.13
CA ARG A 148 -15.92 11.79 1.77
C ARG A 148 -14.56 11.69 1.10
N THR A 149 -13.73 12.72 1.20
CA THR A 149 -12.37 12.72 0.64
C THR A 149 -11.53 11.60 1.26
N ALA A 150 -11.57 11.46 2.59
CA ALA A 150 -10.83 10.41 3.29
C ALA A 150 -11.29 9.01 2.91
N VAL A 151 -12.61 8.76 2.83
CA VAL A 151 -13.16 7.48 2.38
C VAL A 151 -12.71 7.15 0.95
N SER A 152 -12.74 8.13 0.04
CA SER A 152 -12.27 7.93 -1.33
C SER A 152 -10.78 7.55 -1.36
N VAL A 153 -9.96 8.27 -0.60
CA VAL A 153 -8.52 8.01 -0.53
C VAL A 153 -8.21 6.63 0.07
N LEU A 154 -8.93 6.23 1.11
CA LEU A 154 -8.81 4.89 1.70
C LEU A 154 -9.13 3.79 0.69
N ASN A 155 -10.21 3.96 -0.10
CA ASN A 155 -10.56 3.02 -1.16
C ASN A 155 -9.44 2.88 -2.19
N ASP A 156 -8.82 3.98 -2.61
CA ASP A 156 -7.70 3.96 -3.55
C ASP A 156 -6.48 3.20 -2.98
N ILE A 157 -6.15 3.44 -1.71
CA ILE A 157 -5.03 2.78 -1.03
C ILE A 157 -5.29 1.27 -0.96
N TYR A 158 -6.48 0.89 -0.49
CA TYR A 158 -6.85 -0.51 -0.35
C TYR A 158 -6.95 -1.22 -1.70
N GLU A 159 -7.41 -0.56 -2.75
CA GLU A 159 -7.40 -1.12 -4.10
C GLU A 159 -5.97 -1.37 -4.61
N LEU A 160 -5.06 -0.42 -4.39
CA LEU A 160 -3.66 -0.58 -4.76
C LEU A 160 -3.00 -1.74 -4.00
N TRP A 161 -3.19 -1.80 -2.68
CA TRP A 161 -2.64 -2.87 -1.85
C TRP A 161 -3.23 -4.23 -2.20
N PHE A 162 -4.54 -4.30 -2.48
CA PHE A 162 -5.20 -5.50 -2.98
C PHE A 162 -4.53 -6.00 -4.27
N LYS A 163 -4.32 -5.10 -5.25
CA LYS A 163 -3.67 -5.45 -6.53
C LYS A 163 -2.25 -5.95 -6.33
N GLN A 164 -1.47 -5.29 -5.48
CA GLN A 164 -0.09 -5.69 -5.16
C GLN A 164 -0.05 -7.05 -4.44
N ALA A 165 -0.91 -7.24 -3.45
CA ALA A 165 -1.02 -8.50 -2.71
C ALA A 165 -1.44 -9.65 -3.62
N GLN A 166 -2.43 -9.44 -4.49
CA GLN A 166 -2.87 -10.43 -5.47
C GLN A 166 -1.74 -10.80 -6.44
N LEU A 167 -1.02 -9.80 -6.97
CA LEU A 167 0.11 -10.05 -7.87
C LEU A 167 1.20 -10.87 -7.18
N ARG A 168 1.58 -10.47 -5.97
CA ARG A 168 2.61 -11.16 -5.16
C ARG A 168 2.21 -12.60 -4.86
N LEU A 169 0.98 -12.84 -4.42
CA LEU A 169 0.45 -14.18 -4.16
C LEU A 169 0.46 -15.05 -5.42
N ARG A 170 0.08 -14.50 -6.58
CA ARG A 170 0.14 -15.22 -7.87
C ARG A 170 1.57 -15.56 -8.27
N GLN A 171 2.51 -14.64 -8.09
CA GLN A 171 3.93 -14.88 -8.33
C GLN A 171 4.50 -15.99 -7.45
N SER A 172 3.94 -16.18 -6.25
CA SER A 172 4.28 -17.28 -5.34
C SER A 172 3.52 -18.58 -5.63
N GLY A 173 2.74 -18.66 -6.72
CA GLY A 173 2.03 -19.87 -7.15
C GLY A 173 0.59 -20.00 -6.64
N ALA A 174 0.02 -18.97 -5.99
CA ALA A 174 -1.39 -18.99 -5.60
C ALA A 174 -2.32 -18.83 -6.81
N ILE A 175 -3.40 -19.60 -6.83
CA ILE A 175 -4.41 -19.54 -7.88
C ILE A 175 -5.66 -18.83 -7.34
N PHE A 176 -6.03 -17.73 -7.97
CA PHE A 176 -7.28 -17.01 -7.67
C PHE A 176 -8.39 -17.55 -8.56
N THR A 177 -9.43 -18.12 -7.95
CA THR A 177 -10.57 -18.71 -8.66
C THR A 177 -11.88 -18.31 -7.99
N THR A 178 -13.00 -18.74 -8.57
CA THR A 178 -14.33 -18.61 -7.98
C THR A 178 -14.86 -20.00 -7.69
N THR A 179 -15.05 -20.33 -6.42
CA THR A 179 -15.66 -21.60 -6.03
C THR A 179 -17.17 -21.45 -6.02
N GLN A 180 -17.86 -22.35 -6.71
CA GLN A 180 -19.31 -22.45 -6.65
C GLN A 180 -19.70 -23.46 -5.57
N ILE A 181 -20.52 -23.02 -4.61
CA ILE A 181 -21.06 -23.88 -3.57
C ILE A 181 -22.57 -23.99 -3.81
N LEU A 182 -23.10 -25.22 -3.85
CA LEU A 182 -24.54 -25.43 -3.80
C LEU A 182 -25.01 -25.19 -2.37
N THR A 183 -25.90 -24.22 -2.17
CA THR A 183 -26.57 -24.04 -0.89
C THR A 183 -27.73 -25.02 -0.73
N THR A 184 -28.22 -25.19 0.50
CA THR A 184 -29.39 -26.02 0.83
C THR A 184 -30.68 -25.60 0.10
N LYS A 185 -30.71 -24.40 -0.50
CA LYS A 185 -31.84 -23.88 -1.28
C LYS A 185 -31.69 -24.07 -2.80
N ASN A 186 -30.74 -24.90 -3.26
CA ASN A 186 -30.40 -25.08 -4.67
C ASN A 186 -29.96 -23.78 -5.39
N THR A 187 -29.56 -22.74 -4.66
CA THR A 187 -28.92 -21.56 -5.25
C THR A 187 -27.43 -21.81 -5.40
N ARG A 188 -26.87 -21.51 -6.57
CA ARG A 188 -25.41 -21.52 -6.80
C ARG A 188 -24.85 -20.19 -6.33
N GLU A 189 -24.11 -20.21 -5.23
CA GLU A 189 -23.39 -19.03 -4.75
C GLU A 189 -21.93 -19.13 -5.17
N SER A 190 -21.39 -18.01 -5.66
CA SER A 190 -20.03 -17.91 -6.16
C SER A 190 -19.18 -17.13 -5.17
N TYR A 191 -18.12 -17.77 -4.67
CA TYR A 191 -17.22 -17.20 -3.67
C TYR A 191 -15.82 -17.02 -4.27
N PRO A 192 -15.23 -15.82 -4.20
CA PRO A 192 -13.80 -15.65 -4.48
C PRO A 192 -13.00 -16.59 -3.60
N SER A 193 -12.08 -17.35 -4.19
CA SER A 193 -11.28 -18.36 -3.51
C SER A 193 -9.81 -18.26 -3.92
N ILE A 194 -8.93 -18.63 -3.00
CA ILE A 194 -7.48 -18.68 -3.22
C ILE A 194 -7.05 -20.11 -2.95
N LEU A 195 -6.46 -20.77 -3.95
CA LEU A 195 -5.96 -22.13 -3.86
C LEU A 195 -4.44 -22.13 -3.80
N PHE A 196 -3.90 -22.90 -2.86
CA PHE A 196 -2.48 -23.14 -2.69
C PHE A 196 -2.19 -24.61 -3.00
N GLY A 197 -1.64 -24.87 -4.20
CA GLY A 197 -1.35 -26.23 -4.68
C GLY A 197 0.15 -26.54 -4.72
N GLY A 198 0.55 -27.60 -5.42
CA GLY A 198 1.96 -28.01 -5.52
C GLY A 198 2.90 -27.03 -6.23
N GLN A 199 2.37 -25.97 -6.85
CA GLN A 199 3.15 -24.86 -7.42
C GLN A 199 3.37 -23.71 -6.41
N TRP A 200 2.77 -23.78 -5.22
CA TRP A 200 2.99 -22.77 -4.19
C TRP A 200 4.41 -22.84 -3.64
N HIS A 201 5.10 -21.71 -3.66
CA HIS A 201 6.46 -21.55 -3.16
C HIS A 201 6.64 -20.25 -2.37
N GLY A 202 5.55 -19.67 -1.86
CA GLY A 202 5.57 -18.44 -1.06
C GLY A 202 5.92 -18.69 0.40
N THR A 203 6.27 -17.61 1.11
CA THR A 203 6.65 -17.64 2.52
C THR A 203 5.48 -17.32 3.45
N ILE A 204 5.72 -17.37 4.77
CA ILE A 204 4.72 -16.94 5.77
C ILE A 204 4.36 -15.46 5.58
N GLU A 205 5.33 -14.64 5.18
CA GLU A 205 5.12 -13.23 4.86
C GLU A 205 4.19 -13.05 3.65
N ASP A 206 4.28 -13.91 2.64
CA ASP A 206 3.33 -13.88 1.52
C ASP A 206 1.92 -14.29 1.97
N LEU A 207 1.78 -15.26 2.88
CA LEU A 207 0.48 -15.66 3.43
C LEU A 207 -0.18 -14.54 4.25
N ALA A 208 0.60 -13.68 4.90
CA ALA A 208 0.06 -12.50 5.58
C ALA A 208 -0.68 -11.55 4.61
N LEU A 209 -0.37 -11.59 3.32
CA LEU A 209 -1.07 -10.81 2.29
C LEU A 209 -2.50 -11.29 2.02
N ILE A 210 -2.87 -12.49 2.48
CA ILE A 210 -4.25 -13.00 2.36
C ILE A 210 -5.23 -12.01 2.99
N GLN A 211 -4.89 -11.45 4.16
CA GLN A 211 -5.73 -10.45 4.83
C GLN A 211 -6.01 -9.23 3.94
N ARG A 212 -5.02 -8.80 3.13
CA ARG A 212 -5.16 -7.66 2.22
C ARG A 212 -6.03 -7.96 1.00
N VAL A 213 -6.09 -9.23 0.56
CA VAL A 213 -6.97 -9.63 -0.55
C VAL A 213 -8.38 -10.04 -0.10
N THR A 214 -8.57 -10.42 1.17
CA THR A 214 -9.89 -10.76 1.72
C THR A 214 -10.64 -9.54 2.25
N ASN A 215 -9.93 -8.56 2.81
CA ASN A 215 -10.55 -7.32 3.32
C ASN A 215 -10.78 -6.30 2.20
N ARG A 216 -11.62 -6.67 1.21
CA ARG A 216 -11.93 -5.79 0.08
C ARG A 216 -12.74 -4.59 0.58
N PRO A 217 -12.33 -3.34 0.31
CA PRO A 217 -13.17 -2.20 0.59
C PRO A 217 -14.48 -2.37 -0.18
N HIS A 218 -15.61 -2.21 0.52
CA HIS A 218 -16.91 -2.27 -0.10
C HIS A 218 -17.04 -1.09 -1.07
N ARG A 219 -16.87 -1.34 -2.37
CA ARG A 219 -17.20 -0.35 -3.40
C ARG A 219 -18.73 -0.29 -3.46
N PRO A 220 -19.38 0.81 -3.09
CA PRO A 220 -20.82 0.93 -3.26
C PRO A 220 -21.11 0.79 -4.76
N THR A 221 -21.96 -0.16 -5.13
CA THR A 221 -22.30 -0.56 -6.51
C THR A 221 -23.14 0.49 -7.26
N ASN A 222 -22.84 1.78 -7.07
CA ASN A 222 -23.69 2.88 -7.51
C ASN A 222 -23.32 3.38 -8.93
N GLU A 223 -22.42 2.71 -9.65
CA GLU A 223 -22.08 3.01 -11.05
C GLU A 223 -22.99 2.23 -12.03
N GLN A 224 -24.31 2.29 -11.82
CA GLN A 224 -25.32 1.86 -12.81
C GLN A 224 -26.27 2.99 -13.21
N TYR A 225 -25.76 4.22 -13.32
CA TYR A 225 -26.50 5.35 -13.91
C TYR A 225 -25.99 5.66 -15.31
#